data_AF-A0AAD5T154-F1
#
_entry.id   AF-A0AAD5T154-F1
#
_cell.length_a   1.000
_cell.length_b   1.000
_cell.length_c   1.000
_cell.angle_alpha   90.00
_cell.angle_beta   90.00
_cell.angle_gamma   90.00
#
_symmetry.space_group_name_H-M   'P 1'
#
loop_
_entity.id
_entity.type
_entity.pdbx_description
1 polymer ?
#
loop_
_entity_poly.entity_id
_entity_poly.type
_entity_poly.pdbx_seq_one_letter_code
_entity_poly.pdbx_strand_id
1 'polypeptide(L)'
;MKLVIIAALLAEILSVRAQTLASFPYTLCTSTGCTVQNTYITPVMPNGSLSNVTTSGNSLTMGSNRLYLVNAAKTAYEPFYLKNRKLAFTIDVSQVPCGMNAAMYFTAMSLSSEIGYGYCDGQTTCNEFDVTEANIGGQQVTAHPCPLASQSNTQGSCSSWGCGVNDMSSTAIGPKYTSGIDLTKPYVVTTTFETNDGTDTGTLSSVVQTFTQGSTVVNIGTITESTCAALPTAQYGGGFSAMSKGLDEGMVFILSLWGTANSGDMNWLDGGSSTSKCSALSGQ
;
A
#
# COMPACT_ATOMS: atom_id res chain seq x y z
N MET A 1 12.07 -16.29 -1.87
CA MET A 1 10.86 -15.51 -1.53
C MET A 1 10.81 -14.30 -2.44
N LYS A 2 9.68 -14.08 -3.11
CA LYS A 2 9.53 -13.14 -4.23
C LYS A 2 8.07 -12.67 -4.31
N LEU A 3 7.80 -11.42 -3.96
CA LEU A 3 6.52 -10.75 -4.20
C LEU A 3 6.48 -10.26 -5.65
N VAL A 4 5.40 -10.50 -6.43
CA VAL A 4 5.31 -10.01 -7.83
C VAL A 4 4.13 -9.05 -8.00
N ILE A 5 4.37 -7.89 -8.63
CA ILE A 5 3.35 -6.91 -9.02
C ILE A 5 3.36 -6.80 -10.56
N ILE A 6 2.24 -6.49 -11.24
CA ILE A 6 2.16 -6.45 -12.73
C ILE A 6 1.33 -5.27 -13.29
N ALA A 7 1.89 -4.59 -14.30
CA ALA A 7 1.20 -3.78 -15.33
C ALA A 7 1.83 -4.01 -16.74
N ALA A 8 1.35 -3.37 -17.82
CA ALA A 8 1.79 -3.58 -19.23
C ALA A 8 2.04 -2.27 -20.03
N LEU A 9 2.82 -2.16 -21.14
CA LEU A 9 3.91 -2.98 -21.72
C LEU A 9 4.47 -2.29 -23.01
N LEU A 10 5.77 -1.93 -23.13
CA LEU A 10 6.66 -2.12 -24.34
C LEU A 10 7.99 -1.32 -24.37
N ALA A 11 9.12 -2.01 -24.65
CA ALA A 11 10.41 -1.65 -25.35
C ALA A 11 11.13 -0.27 -25.12
N GLU A 12 12.48 -0.09 -25.19
CA GLU A 12 13.65 -0.95 -25.54
C GLU A 12 14.98 -0.43 -24.89
N ILE A 13 16.16 -0.97 -25.28
CA ILE A 13 17.43 -1.03 -24.49
C ILE A 13 18.54 -0.05 -24.95
N LEU A 14 19.33 0.53 -24.01
CA LEU A 14 20.80 0.77 -24.18
C LEU A 14 21.54 1.11 -22.86
N SER A 15 22.87 0.91 -22.83
CA SER A 15 23.68 0.64 -21.63
C SER A 15 24.69 1.73 -21.23
N VAL A 16 24.69 2.16 -19.96
CA VAL A 16 25.86 2.65 -19.18
C VAL A 16 25.69 2.22 -17.71
N ARG A 17 26.81 2.02 -16.98
CA ARG A 17 26.86 1.52 -15.58
C ARG A 17 26.19 2.44 -14.54
N ALA A 18 24.88 2.30 -14.39
CA ALA A 18 24.15 2.60 -13.17
C ALA A 18 23.33 1.35 -12.78
N GLN A 19 22.98 1.19 -11.50
CA GLN A 19 21.92 0.25 -11.14
C GLN A 19 20.66 0.72 -11.88
N THR A 20 20.18 -0.08 -12.84
CA THR A 20 19.01 0.27 -13.65
C THR A 20 17.79 0.25 -12.74
N LEU A 21 17.39 1.44 -12.28
CA LEU A 21 16.17 1.61 -11.50
C LEU A 21 15.00 1.00 -12.27
N ALA A 22 14.22 0.21 -11.57
CA ALA A 22 13.05 -0.47 -12.05
C ALA A 22 12.03 0.57 -12.58
N SER A 23 11.66 0.51 -13.87
CA SER A 23 10.59 1.37 -14.40
C SER A 23 9.22 0.87 -13.91
N PHE A 24 8.38 1.77 -13.40
CA PHE A 24 7.02 1.46 -12.95
C PHE A 24 6.00 2.40 -13.59
N PRO A 25 5.68 2.20 -14.88
CA PRO A 25 4.67 3.00 -15.53
C PRO A 25 3.27 2.66 -15.00
N TYR A 26 2.51 3.70 -14.63
CA TYR A 26 1.11 3.63 -14.22
C TYR A 26 0.23 4.47 -15.14
N THR A 27 -1.06 4.14 -15.23
CA THR A 27 -2.00 4.89 -16.07
C THR A 27 -2.84 5.85 -15.23
N LEU A 28 -2.76 7.14 -15.55
CA LEU A 28 -3.63 8.17 -14.97
C LEU A 28 -4.79 8.44 -15.92
N CYS A 29 -6.02 8.25 -15.45
CA CYS A 29 -7.24 8.56 -16.21
C CYS A 29 -7.97 9.77 -15.63
N THR A 30 -8.51 10.61 -16.51
CA THR A 30 -9.37 11.76 -16.23
C THR A 30 -10.66 11.67 -17.06
N SER A 31 -11.54 12.67 -16.96
CA SER A 31 -12.71 12.79 -17.84
C SER A 31 -12.38 12.99 -19.33
N THR A 32 -11.13 13.32 -19.68
CA THR A 32 -10.70 13.59 -21.07
C THR A 32 -9.85 12.47 -21.68
N GLY A 33 -9.42 11.46 -20.91
CA GLY A 33 -8.66 10.32 -21.41
C GLY A 33 -7.74 9.68 -20.38
N CYS A 34 -6.92 8.73 -20.81
CA CYS A 34 -5.94 8.04 -19.97
C CYS A 34 -4.53 8.21 -20.54
N THR A 35 -3.56 8.56 -19.69
CA THR A 35 -2.15 8.79 -20.04
C THR A 35 -1.24 7.92 -19.18
N VAL A 36 -0.27 7.24 -19.79
CA VAL A 36 0.77 6.49 -19.07
C VAL A 36 1.81 7.46 -18.52
N GLN A 37 1.99 7.44 -17.20
CA GLN A 37 3.06 8.12 -16.50
C GLN A 37 4.27 7.18 -16.38
N ASN A 38 5.47 7.69 -16.62
CA ASN A 38 6.70 6.91 -16.54
C ASN A 38 7.51 7.32 -15.30
N THR A 39 7.53 6.47 -14.28
CA THR A 39 8.31 6.68 -13.05
C THR A 39 9.32 5.57 -12.83
N TYR A 40 10.26 5.78 -11.90
CA TYR A 40 11.28 4.81 -11.53
C TYR A 40 11.15 4.44 -10.06
N ILE A 41 11.54 3.21 -9.74
CA ILE A 41 11.59 2.68 -8.37
C ILE A 41 13.03 2.67 -7.90
N THR A 42 13.27 3.33 -6.76
CA THR A 42 14.58 3.39 -6.10
C THR A 42 14.55 2.60 -4.79
N PRO A 43 15.61 1.82 -4.47
CA PRO A 43 15.75 1.22 -3.16
C PRO A 43 16.25 2.25 -2.16
N VAL A 44 15.96 2.02 -0.89
CA VAL A 44 16.47 2.84 0.21
C VAL A 44 17.15 1.94 1.22
N MET A 45 18.33 1.50 0.80
CA MET A 45 19.34 0.86 1.63
C MET A 45 20.58 1.77 1.59
N PRO A 46 21.36 1.92 2.68
CA PRO A 46 22.57 2.76 2.69
C PRO A 46 23.65 2.42 1.65
N ASN A 47 23.50 1.30 0.92
CA ASN A 47 24.38 0.86 -0.16
C ASN A 47 23.73 0.92 -1.57
N GLY A 48 22.51 1.44 -1.70
CA GLY A 48 21.74 1.54 -2.95
C GLY A 48 21.38 0.20 -3.62
N SER A 49 21.59 -0.95 -2.96
CA SER A 49 21.57 -2.24 -3.66
C SER A 49 20.17 -2.73 -4.02
N LEU A 50 19.93 -2.95 -5.33
CA LEU A 50 18.77 -3.70 -5.87
C LEU A 50 19.02 -5.23 -5.92
N SER A 51 19.92 -5.79 -5.10
CA SER A 51 20.42 -7.18 -5.22
C SER A 51 19.37 -8.31 -5.15
N ASN A 52 18.15 -7.98 -4.77
CA ASN A 52 16.98 -8.86 -4.67
C ASN A 52 15.71 -8.20 -5.24
N VAL A 53 15.86 -7.18 -6.11
CA VAL A 53 14.78 -6.51 -6.82
C VAL A 53 14.99 -6.65 -8.32
N THR A 54 14.02 -7.18 -9.04
CA THR A 54 14.07 -7.37 -10.49
C THR A 54 12.83 -6.80 -11.16
N THR A 55 12.98 -6.22 -12.34
CA THR A 55 11.83 -5.84 -13.20
C THR A 55 11.82 -6.59 -14.51
N SER A 56 10.62 -6.78 -15.07
CA SER A 56 10.40 -7.37 -16.39
C SER A 56 9.10 -6.80 -16.98
N GLY A 57 9.20 -6.00 -18.03
CA GLY A 57 8.09 -5.12 -18.44
C GLY A 57 7.72 -4.19 -17.28
N ASN A 58 6.43 -4.03 -16.98
CA ASN A 58 5.97 -3.31 -15.80
C ASN A 58 5.70 -4.27 -14.61
N SER A 59 6.31 -5.46 -14.62
CA SER A 59 6.32 -6.30 -13.43
C SER A 59 7.54 -6.00 -12.56
N LEU A 60 7.33 -5.74 -11.27
CA LEU A 60 8.38 -5.72 -10.25
C LEU A 60 8.31 -6.99 -9.41
N THR A 61 9.48 -7.53 -9.08
CA THR A 61 9.64 -8.57 -8.07
C THR A 61 10.64 -8.14 -7.00
N MET A 62 10.33 -8.35 -5.72
CA MET A 62 11.27 -8.06 -4.62
C MET A 62 11.39 -9.17 -3.57
N GLY A 63 12.59 -9.25 -2.97
CA GLY A 63 12.81 -9.76 -1.62
C GLY A 63 12.82 -8.62 -0.58
N SER A 64 13.07 -8.94 0.69
CA SER A 64 12.90 -8.01 1.81
C SER A 64 13.67 -6.69 1.66
N ASN A 65 12.93 -5.59 1.54
CA ASN A 65 13.39 -4.21 1.31
C ASN A 65 12.26 -3.22 1.65
N ARG A 66 12.59 -1.92 1.56
CA ARG A 66 11.63 -0.84 1.29
C ARG A 66 12.08 -0.05 0.06
N LEU A 67 11.17 0.14 -0.90
CA LEU A 67 11.39 0.85 -2.18
C LEU A 67 10.38 2.00 -2.33
N TYR A 68 10.77 3.02 -3.09
CA TYR A 68 10.00 4.26 -3.26
C TYR A 68 9.90 4.61 -4.74
N LEU A 69 8.80 5.24 -5.15
CA LEU A 69 8.68 5.79 -6.51
C LEU A 69 9.25 7.21 -6.56
N VAL A 70 10.05 7.44 -7.60
CA VAL A 70 10.66 8.73 -7.93
C VAL A 70 10.33 9.10 -9.37
N ASN A 71 10.33 10.40 -9.63
CA ASN A 71 10.02 10.96 -10.93
C ASN A 71 10.96 10.45 -12.04
N ALA A 72 10.59 10.70 -13.31
CA ALA A 72 11.39 10.28 -14.46
C ALA A 72 12.85 10.81 -14.44
N ALA A 73 13.08 11.96 -13.81
CA ALA A 73 14.40 12.58 -13.66
C ALA A 73 15.24 11.97 -12.52
N LYS A 74 14.61 11.19 -11.62
CA LYS A 74 15.21 10.60 -10.41
C LYS A 74 15.75 11.66 -9.44
N THR A 75 15.06 12.80 -9.36
CA THR A 75 15.45 13.96 -8.54
C THR A 75 14.54 14.25 -7.36
N ALA A 76 13.32 13.73 -7.37
CA ALA A 76 12.35 13.83 -6.26
C ALA A 76 11.44 12.58 -6.24
N TYR A 77 10.77 12.36 -5.11
CA TYR A 77 9.66 11.40 -5.02
C TYR A 77 8.55 11.77 -6.01
N GLU A 78 7.85 10.76 -6.54
CA GLU A 78 6.64 11.01 -7.34
C GLU A 78 5.44 11.25 -6.40
N PRO A 79 4.75 12.39 -6.49
CA PRO A 79 3.56 12.66 -5.68
C PRO A 79 2.32 11.98 -6.26
N PHE A 80 1.61 11.20 -5.43
CA PHE A 80 0.33 10.62 -5.78
C PHE A 80 -0.83 11.36 -5.12
N TYR A 81 -1.68 11.95 -5.96
CA TYR A 81 -2.95 12.57 -5.57
C TYR A 81 -4.07 11.55 -5.78
N LEU A 82 -4.60 11.00 -4.69
CA LEU A 82 -5.48 9.83 -4.74
C LEU A 82 -6.98 10.17 -4.60
N LYS A 83 -7.34 11.34 -4.06
CA LYS A 83 -8.76 11.74 -3.90
C LYS A 83 -9.47 11.76 -5.25
N ASN A 84 -10.69 11.23 -5.30
CA ASN A 84 -11.48 11.10 -6.52
C ASN A 84 -10.75 10.30 -7.62
N ARG A 85 -9.99 9.28 -7.22
CA ARG A 85 -9.28 8.36 -8.13
C ARG A 85 -9.51 6.90 -7.74
N LYS A 86 -9.12 6.04 -8.68
CA LYS A 86 -9.05 4.60 -8.52
C LYS A 86 -7.61 4.16 -8.79
N LEU A 87 -7.01 3.48 -7.82
CA LEU A 87 -5.73 2.79 -7.95
C LEU A 87 -5.99 1.31 -8.20
N ALA A 88 -5.37 0.73 -9.21
CA ALA A 88 -5.47 -0.69 -9.51
C ALA A 88 -4.13 -1.28 -9.91
N PHE A 89 -3.82 -2.47 -9.38
CA PHE A 89 -2.58 -3.19 -9.64
C PHE A 89 -2.79 -4.70 -9.47
N THR A 90 -2.03 -5.51 -10.18
CA THR A 90 -1.99 -6.96 -9.91
C THR A 90 -0.93 -7.23 -8.86
N ILE A 91 -1.24 -8.08 -7.87
CA ILE A 91 -0.31 -8.57 -6.85
C ILE A 91 -0.32 -10.10 -6.78
N ASP A 92 0.83 -10.69 -6.49
CA ASP A 92 1.02 -12.13 -6.26
C ASP A 92 1.78 -12.34 -4.93
N VAL A 93 1.03 -12.75 -3.91
CA VAL A 93 1.52 -13.10 -2.56
C VAL A 93 1.65 -14.61 -2.35
N SER A 94 1.56 -15.42 -3.42
CA SER A 94 1.67 -16.88 -3.33
C SER A 94 2.99 -17.39 -2.73
N GLN A 95 4.02 -16.54 -2.72
CA GLN A 95 5.35 -16.80 -2.17
C GLN A 95 5.66 -15.96 -0.91
N VAL A 96 4.62 -15.37 -0.29
CA VAL A 96 4.68 -14.60 0.96
C VAL A 96 3.95 -15.41 2.03
N PRO A 97 4.66 -16.16 2.89
CA PRO A 97 4.05 -17.00 3.92
C PRO A 97 3.46 -16.15 5.04
N CYS A 98 2.68 -16.78 5.92
CA CYS A 98 2.30 -16.19 7.20
C CYS A 98 3.55 -15.77 8.00
N GLY A 99 3.42 -14.80 8.91
CA GLY A 99 4.58 -14.20 9.57
C GLY A 99 5.38 -13.23 8.68
N MET A 100 4.90 -12.91 7.47
CA MET A 100 5.46 -11.84 6.63
C MET A 100 4.39 -10.83 6.22
N ASN A 101 4.81 -9.64 5.80
CA ASN A 101 3.95 -8.62 5.23
C ASN A 101 4.57 -8.09 3.92
N ALA A 102 3.86 -8.28 2.82
CA ALA A 102 4.06 -7.59 1.56
C ALA A 102 3.15 -6.37 1.53
N ALA A 103 3.72 -5.18 1.70
CA ALA A 103 2.97 -3.94 1.79
C ALA A 103 3.13 -3.06 0.54
N MET A 104 2.02 -2.45 0.11
CA MET A 104 2.01 -1.32 -0.81
C MET A 104 1.17 -0.21 -0.18
N TYR A 105 1.79 0.93 0.06
CA TYR A 105 1.25 1.96 0.92
C TYR A 105 1.71 3.35 0.50
N PHE A 106 1.06 4.36 1.04
CA PHE A 106 1.35 5.76 0.80
C PHE A 106 1.59 6.48 2.10
N THR A 107 2.58 7.38 2.13
CA THR A 107 2.84 8.23 3.30
C THR A 107 2.93 9.70 2.91
N ALA A 108 2.42 10.58 3.77
CA ALA A 108 2.57 12.03 3.64
C ALA A 108 3.98 12.48 4.10
N MET A 109 5.00 11.84 3.52
CA MET A 109 6.39 12.28 3.62
C MET A 109 6.59 13.60 2.89
N SER A 110 7.58 14.39 3.32
CA SER A 110 7.91 15.61 2.58
C SER A 110 8.47 15.28 1.19
N LEU A 111 7.77 15.75 0.16
CA LEU A 111 8.20 15.65 -1.25
C LEU A 111 9.54 16.37 -1.52
N SER A 112 9.97 17.28 -0.62
CA SER A 112 11.27 17.96 -0.68
C SER A 112 12.41 17.23 0.01
N SER A 113 12.15 16.09 0.66
CA SER A 113 13.21 15.27 1.26
C SER A 113 14.12 14.65 0.18
N GLU A 114 15.40 14.50 0.53
CA GLU A 114 16.34 13.74 -0.30
C GLU A 114 15.81 12.32 -0.51
N ILE A 115 15.98 11.79 -1.72
CA ILE A 115 15.56 10.43 -2.08
C ILE A 115 16.26 9.44 -1.15
N GLY A 116 15.46 8.66 -0.40
CA GLY A 116 15.95 7.74 0.62
C GLY A 116 15.91 8.27 2.05
N TYR A 117 15.51 9.51 2.25
CA TYR A 117 15.38 10.15 3.55
C TYR A 117 13.97 10.72 3.76
N GLY A 118 13.71 11.19 4.98
CA GLY A 118 12.42 11.79 5.36
C GLY A 118 11.28 10.79 5.61
N TYR A 119 11.58 9.50 5.76
CA TYR A 119 10.55 8.48 6.02
C TYR A 119 9.80 8.74 7.33
N CYS A 120 8.47 8.71 7.22
CA CYS A 120 7.49 8.74 8.29
C CYS A 120 6.31 7.85 7.86
N ASP A 121 5.48 7.48 8.82
CA ASP A 121 4.32 6.61 8.68
C ASP A 121 3.29 6.91 9.79
N GLY A 122 2.17 6.19 9.80
CA GLY A 122 1.09 6.30 10.78
C GLY A 122 1.46 5.82 12.18
N GLN A 123 2.58 5.08 12.30
CA GLN A 123 3.19 4.72 13.58
C GLN A 123 4.04 5.86 14.17
N THR A 124 4.37 6.88 13.37
CA THR A 124 5.28 7.96 13.74
C THR A 124 4.62 9.33 13.68
N THR A 125 4.66 10.03 12.54
CA THR A 125 4.45 11.49 12.47
C THR A 125 3.73 12.01 11.21
N CYS A 126 3.26 11.15 10.31
CA CYS A 126 2.53 11.60 9.12
C CYS A 126 1.34 10.70 8.77
N ASN A 127 0.46 11.19 7.90
CA ASN A 127 -0.67 10.41 7.39
C ASN A 127 -0.15 9.24 6.56
N GLU A 128 -0.73 8.06 6.77
CA GLU A 128 -0.43 6.85 6.02
C GLU A 128 -1.72 6.20 5.50
N PHE A 129 -1.63 5.62 4.31
CA PHE A 129 -2.71 4.82 3.73
C PHE A 129 -2.14 3.52 3.16
N ASP A 130 -2.43 2.43 3.84
CA ASP A 130 -2.06 1.09 3.44
C ASP A 130 -3.07 0.55 2.45
N VAL A 131 -2.67 0.49 1.18
CA VAL A 131 -3.49 -0.07 0.11
C VAL A 131 -3.57 -1.58 0.24
N THR A 132 -2.48 -2.21 0.66
CA THR A 132 -2.41 -3.64 0.91
C THR A 132 -1.32 -3.90 1.95
N GLU A 133 -1.64 -4.70 2.95
CA GLU A 133 -0.69 -5.38 3.82
C GLU A 133 -1.03 -6.86 3.73
N ALA A 134 -0.15 -7.68 3.14
CA ALA A 134 -0.59 -8.95 2.57
C ALA A 134 0.37 -10.11 2.84
N ASN A 135 -0.20 -11.28 3.09
CA ASN A 135 0.44 -12.57 2.87
C ASN A 135 -0.61 -13.63 2.44
N ILE A 136 -0.19 -14.87 2.23
CA ILE A 136 -1.08 -15.96 1.81
C ILE A 136 -2.16 -16.32 2.86
N GLY A 137 -1.91 -15.94 4.13
CA GLY A 137 -2.76 -16.16 5.29
C GLY A 137 -3.75 -15.05 5.59
N GLY A 138 -3.43 -13.78 5.30
CA GLY A 138 -4.30 -12.64 5.58
C GLY A 138 -3.93 -11.39 4.78
N GLN A 139 -4.89 -10.46 4.71
CA GLN A 139 -4.83 -9.28 3.86
C GLN A 139 -5.58 -8.12 4.51
N GLN A 140 -4.99 -6.93 4.50
CA GLN A 140 -5.56 -5.73 5.12
C GLN A 140 -5.41 -4.47 4.25
N VAL A 141 -6.38 -3.57 4.38
CA VAL A 141 -6.35 -2.18 3.87
C VAL A 141 -6.66 -1.25 5.03
N THR A 142 -5.87 -0.19 5.23
CA THR A 142 -5.95 0.65 6.44
C THR A 142 -5.73 2.13 6.12
N ALA A 143 -6.54 3.00 6.71
CA ALA A 143 -6.24 4.43 6.80
C ALA A 143 -5.65 4.74 8.18
N HIS A 144 -4.52 5.44 8.21
CA HIS A 144 -3.86 5.92 9.42
C HIS A 144 -3.83 7.46 9.43
N PRO A 145 -4.95 8.13 9.81
CA PRO A 145 -4.98 9.58 9.84
C PRO A 145 -4.02 10.15 10.88
N CYS A 146 -3.35 11.24 10.52
CA CYS A 146 -2.56 12.05 11.43
C CYS A 146 -3.05 13.51 11.38
N PRO A 147 -3.50 14.09 12.51
CA PRO A 147 -4.24 15.36 12.53
C PRO A 147 -3.37 16.60 12.28
N LEU A 148 -2.04 16.46 12.36
CA LEU A 148 -1.06 17.55 12.27
C LEU A 148 -0.47 17.64 10.85
N ALA A 149 -0.79 18.73 10.14
CA ALA A 149 -0.29 19.04 8.78
C ALA A 149 1.15 19.58 8.75
N SER A 150 1.99 19.08 9.65
CA SER A 150 3.43 19.34 9.73
C SER A 150 4.03 18.36 10.72
N GLN A 151 5.13 17.71 10.35
CA GLN A 151 5.82 16.66 11.09
C GLN A 151 6.11 17.04 12.56
N SER A 152 5.15 16.78 13.45
CA SER A 152 5.33 16.98 14.89
C SER A 152 5.97 15.73 15.47
N ASN A 153 7.12 15.90 16.10
CA ASN A 153 7.90 14.82 16.72
C ASN A 153 7.25 14.21 17.98
N THR A 154 6.02 14.60 18.32
CA THR A 154 5.20 13.96 19.36
C THR A 154 4.63 12.61 18.87
N GLN A 155 5.41 11.56 19.11
CA GLN A 155 5.01 10.15 19.01
C GLN A 155 3.63 9.92 19.68
N GLY A 156 2.73 9.21 18.99
CA GLY A 156 1.37 8.94 19.48
C GLY A 156 0.32 10.01 19.15
N SER A 157 0.59 10.90 18.19
CA SER A 157 -0.40 11.86 17.67
C SER A 157 -1.13 11.38 16.40
N CYS A 158 -0.57 10.41 15.67
CA CYS A 158 -1.22 9.73 14.54
C CYS A 158 -2.04 8.51 15.00
N SER A 159 -2.94 8.03 14.14
CA SER A 159 -3.73 6.81 14.36
C SER A 159 -2.89 5.56 14.15
N SER A 160 -2.08 5.17 15.14
CA SER A 160 -1.18 3.99 15.06
C SER A 160 -1.87 2.65 14.78
N TRP A 161 -3.12 2.48 15.23
CA TRP A 161 -3.94 1.30 14.90
C TRP A 161 -4.69 1.44 13.58
N GLY A 162 -4.85 2.66 13.08
CA GLY A 162 -5.63 3.00 11.91
C GLY A 162 -7.12 2.65 12.04
N CYS A 163 -7.81 2.75 10.91
CA CYS A 163 -9.09 2.10 10.67
C CYS A 163 -9.00 1.33 9.36
N GLY A 164 -9.31 0.04 9.38
CA GLY A 164 -9.06 -0.83 8.25
C GLY A 164 -9.98 -2.03 8.16
N VAL A 165 -9.87 -2.75 7.05
CA VAL A 165 -10.66 -3.95 6.77
C VAL A 165 -9.69 -5.12 6.52
N ASN A 166 -9.97 -6.26 7.14
CA ASN A 166 -9.12 -7.46 7.14
C ASN A 166 -9.99 -8.72 6.97
N ASP A 167 -9.52 -9.76 6.28
CA ASP A 167 -10.25 -11.02 6.12
C ASP A 167 -10.26 -11.93 7.36
N MET A 168 -9.16 -11.98 8.09
CA MET A 168 -8.82 -13.14 8.94
C MET A 168 -8.58 -12.79 10.41
N SER A 169 -8.07 -11.60 10.68
CA SER A 169 -7.70 -11.17 12.03
C SER A 169 -8.90 -10.98 12.97
N SER A 170 -8.75 -11.33 14.25
CA SER A 170 -9.68 -10.99 15.32
C SER A 170 -9.39 -9.63 15.96
N THR A 171 -8.22 -9.03 15.66
CA THR A 171 -7.79 -7.73 16.19
C THR A 171 -7.97 -6.58 15.21
N ALA A 172 -8.31 -6.86 13.94
CA ALA A 172 -8.62 -5.82 12.97
C ALA A 172 -9.92 -5.08 13.34
N ILE A 173 -9.87 -3.75 13.27
CA ILE A 173 -10.96 -2.87 13.70
C ILE A 173 -11.78 -2.47 12.46
N GLY A 174 -12.60 -3.40 11.99
CA GLY A 174 -13.49 -3.24 10.84
C GLY A 174 -14.31 -4.50 10.52
N PRO A 175 -15.19 -4.45 9.50
CA PRO A 175 -15.90 -5.63 9.02
C PRO A 175 -14.94 -6.72 8.50
N LYS A 176 -15.31 -7.99 8.63
CA LYS A 176 -14.58 -9.12 8.02
C LYS A 176 -15.21 -9.50 6.68
N TYR A 177 -14.41 -9.72 5.64
CA TYR A 177 -14.93 -10.09 4.32
C TYR A 177 -14.95 -11.61 4.07
N THR A 178 -15.85 -12.06 3.19
CA THR A 178 -16.09 -13.48 2.90
C THR A 178 -15.32 -13.92 1.64
N SER A 179 -14.90 -15.19 1.61
CA SER A 179 -13.99 -15.75 0.60
C SER A 179 -14.52 -15.71 -0.84
N GLY A 180 -13.61 -15.51 -1.78
CA GLY A 180 -13.88 -15.62 -3.23
C GLY A 180 -12.64 -15.49 -4.14
N ILE A 181 -11.46 -15.22 -3.56
CA ILE A 181 -10.19 -15.03 -4.28
C ILE A 181 -9.17 -16.04 -3.75
N ASP A 182 -8.42 -16.65 -4.65
CA ASP A 182 -7.33 -17.57 -4.34
C ASP A 182 -6.00 -16.81 -4.23
N LEU A 183 -5.57 -16.54 -3.00
CA LEU A 183 -4.31 -15.84 -2.69
C LEU A 183 -3.05 -16.65 -3.06
N THR A 184 -3.19 -17.92 -3.46
CA THR A 184 -2.09 -18.74 -4.00
C THR A 184 -1.77 -18.42 -5.46
N LYS A 185 -2.49 -17.45 -6.05
CA LYS A 185 -2.34 -16.99 -7.44
C LYS A 185 -2.41 -15.45 -7.50
N PRO A 186 -1.94 -14.82 -8.59
CA PRO A 186 -2.13 -13.39 -8.79
C PRO A 186 -3.61 -12.96 -8.76
N TYR A 187 -3.87 -11.77 -8.24
CA TYR A 187 -5.18 -11.10 -8.26
C TYR A 187 -5.01 -9.59 -8.43
N VAL A 188 -6.03 -8.92 -8.97
CA VAL A 188 -6.05 -7.45 -9.10
C VAL A 188 -6.65 -6.84 -7.85
N VAL A 189 -5.88 -6.00 -7.17
CA VAL A 189 -6.36 -5.09 -6.12
C VAL A 189 -6.86 -3.82 -6.82
N THR A 190 -8.03 -3.34 -6.42
CA THR A 190 -8.58 -2.05 -6.87
C THR A 190 -9.12 -1.28 -5.67
N THR A 191 -8.51 -0.13 -5.38
CA THR A 191 -8.90 0.78 -4.29
C THR A 191 -9.43 2.08 -4.89
N THR A 192 -10.63 2.49 -4.49
CA THR A 192 -11.30 3.71 -4.95
C THR A 192 -11.43 4.68 -3.79
N PHE A 193 -10.93 5.91 -3.95
CA PHE A 193 -10.95 6.95 -2.93
C PHE A 193 -12.04 7.96 -3.29
N GLU A 194 -13.21 7.82 -2.69
CA GLU A 194 -14.37 8.67 -2.96
C GLU A 194 -14.30 9.94 -2.12
N THR A 195 -14.68 11.08 -2.70
CA THR A 195 -14.86 12.34 -1.97
C THR A 195 -16.34 12.65 -1.79
N ASN A 196 -16.65 13.49 -0.81
CA ASN A 196 -18.02 13.85 -0.43
C ASN A 196 -18.81 14.60 -1.52
N ASP A 197 -18.12 15.17 -2.51
CA ASP A 197 -18.70 15.92 -3.63
C ASP A 197 -18.31 15.37 -5.02
N GLY A 198 -17.54 14.28 -5.09
CA GLY A 198 -17.03 13.71 -6.34
C GLY A 198 -15.98 14.58 -7.04
N THR A 199 -15.34 15.50 -6.33
CA THR A 199 -14.24 16.36 -6.83
C THR A 199 -12.90 15.99 -6.22
N ASP A 200 -11.82 16.41 -6.89
CA ASP A 200 -10.44 16.22 -6.43
C ASP A 200 -10.13 17.03 -5.16
N THR A 201 -10.89 18.10 -4.90
CA THR A 201 -10.75 18.98 -3.74
C THR A 201 -11.62 18.59 -2.55
N GLY A 202 -12.66 17.78 -2.76
CA GLY A 202 -13.58 17.35 -1.70
C GLY A 202 -12.89 16.58 -0.58
N THR A 203 -13.54 16.49 0.58
CA THR A 203 -13.06 15.66 1.69
C THR A 203 -13.28 14.19 1.33
N LEU A 204 -12.31 13.32 1.63
CA LEU A 204 -12.47 11.88 1.54
C LEU A 204 -13.73 11.44 2.32
N SER A 205 -14.58 10.63 1.70
CA SER A 205 -15.88 10.19 2.24
C SER A 205 -15.98 8.67 2.37
N SER A 206 -15.32 7.93 1.47
CA SER A 206 -15.21 6.48 1.51
C SER A 206 -13.90 6.01 0.88
N VAL A 207 -13.42 4.84 1.29
CA VAL A 207 -12.45 4.07 0.51
C VAL A 207 -13.00 2.67 0.27
N VAL A 208 -13.27 2.33 -0.98
CA VAL A 208 -13.81 1.03 -1.40
C VAL A 208 -12.70 0.19 -2.01
N GLN A 209 -12.48 -1.02 -1.48
CA GLN A 209 -11.54 -1.98 -2.04
C GLN A 209 -12.26 -3.21 -2.62
N THR A 210 -11.89 -3.54 -3.86
CA THR A 210 -12.39 -4.73 -4.57
C THR A 210 -11.22 -5.56 -5.09
N PHE A 211 -11.36 -6.88 -5.05
CA PHE A 211 -10.43 -7.81 -5.68
C PHE A 211 -11.06 -8.44 -6.91
N THR A 212 -10.27 -8.62 -7.97
CA THR A 212 -10.67 -9.32 -9.19
C THR A 212 -9.72 -10.46 -9.50
N GLN A 213 -10.27 -11.65 -9.76
CA GLN A 213 -9.51 -12.82 -10.20
C GLN A 213 -10.34 -13.62 -11.21
N GLY A 214 -9.86 -13.72 -12.45
CA GLY A 214 -10.65 -14.25 -13.56
C GLY A 214 -11.92 -13.41 -13.78
N SER A 215 -13.08 -14.07 -13.78
CA SER A 215 -14.40 -13.40 -13.84
C SER A 215 -14.96 -13.00 -12.47
N THR A 216 -14.30 -13.38 -11.38
CA THR A 216 -14.79 -13.12 -10.02
C THR A 216 -14.36 -11.73 -9.56
N VAL A 217 -15.32 -10.92 -9.11
CA VAL A 217 -15.08 -9.62 -8.46
C VAL A 217 -15.73 -9.66 -7.07
N VAL A 218 -14.95 -9.32 -6.04
CA VAL A 218 -15.40 -9.29 -4.64
C VAL A 218 -15.14 -7.90 -4.07
N ASN A 219 -16.16 -7.26 -3.46
CA ASN A 219 -15.91 -6.14 -2.55
C ASN A 219 -15.40 -6.74 -1.23
N ILE A 220 -14.15 -6.42 -0.91
CA ILE A 220 -13.47 -6.96 0.27
C ILE A 220 -13.42 -5.95 1.41
N GLY A 221 -13.82 -4.69 1.19
CA GLY A 221 -13.83 -3.69 2.23
C GLY A 221 -14.36 -2.34 1.78
N THR A 222 -14.99 -1.63 2.70
CA THR A 222 -15.36 -0.23 2.52
C THR A 222 -15.12 0.49 3.83
N ILE A 223 -14.13 1.38 3.85
CA ILE A 223 -13.77 2.21 5.00
C ILE A 223 -14.59 3.50 4.89
N THR A 224 -15.32 3.84 5.93
CA THR A 224 -16.04 5.12 6.10
C THR A 224 -15.86 5.63 7.52
N GLU A 225 -16.12 6.92 7.75
CA GLU A 225 -16.25 7.46 9.12
C GLU A 225 -17.19 6.62 10.00
N SER A 226 -18.27 6.06 9.42
CA SER A 226 -19.22 5.21 10.16
C SER A 226 -18.70 3.81 10.47
N THR A 227 -17.89 3.16 9.62
CA THR A 227 -17.22 1.90 10.00
C THR A 227 -16.13 2.14 11.03
N CYS A 228 -15.49 3.30 11.00
CA CYS A 228 -14.45 3.70 11.93
C CYS A 228 -14.99 4.25 13.26
N ALA A 229 -16.29 4.55 13.37
CA ALA A 229 -16.91 5.14 14.57
C ALA A 229 -16.86 4.25 15.83
N ALA A 230 -16.48 2.98 15.70
CA ALA A 230 -16.16 2.11 16.83
C ALA A 230 -14.82 2.48 17.51
N LEU A 231 -13.92 3.17 16.81
CA LEU A 231 -12.71 3.76 17.36
C LEU A 231 -13.06 5.05 18.11
N PRO A 232 -12.46 5.29 19.30
CA PRO A 232 -12.45 6.62 19.90
C PRO A 232 -11.88 7.64 18.90
N THR A 233 -12.50 8.82 18.78
CA THR A 233 -12.08 9.85 17.81
C THR A 233 -10.61 10.27 17.95
N ALA A 234 -10.07 10.22 19.18
CA ALA A 234 -8.66 10.45 19.46
C ALA A 234 -7.74 9.33 18.93
N GLN A 235 -8.21 8.09 18.87
CA GLN A 235 -7.48 6.96 18.27
C GLN A 235 -7.58 6.96 16.75
N TYR A 236 -8.67 7.48 16.16
CA TYR A 236 -8.79 7.62 14.70
C TYR A 236 -8.15 8.92 14.14
N GLY A 237 -7.33 9.63 14.92
CA GLY A 237 -6.42 10.67 14.40
C GLY A 237 -7.08 11.85 13.70
N GLY A 238 -8.36 12.15 13.97
CA GLY A 238 -9.13 13.18 13.25
C GLY A 238 -9.81 12.73 11.95
N GLY A 239 -9.83 11.41 11.69
CA GLY A 239 -10.63 10.77 10.66
C GLY A 239 -10.27 11.15 9.24
N PHE A 240 -11.24 11.05 8.33
CA PHE A 240 -11.05 11.37 6.92
C PHE A 240 -10.77 12.85 6.67
N SER A 241 -11.16 13.74 7.59
CA SER A 241 -10.74 15.16 7.55
C SER A 241 -9.22 15.31 7.72
N ALA A 242 -8.59 14.53 8.61
CA ALA A 242 -7.14 14.49 8.76
C ALA A 242 -6.48 13.75 7.57
N MET A 243 -6.99 12.57 7.19
CA MET A 243 -6.47 11.80 6.06
C MET A 243 -6.49 12.60 4.74
N SER A 244 -7.53 13.40 4.51
CA SER A 244 -7.65 14.25 3.33
C SER A 244 -6.46 15.19 3.17
N LYS A 245 -5.93 15.76 4.28
CA LYS A 245 -4.78 16.67 4.23
C LYS A 245 -3.53 15.99 3.67
N GLY A 246 -3.24 14.76 4.11
CA GLY A 246 -2.13 13.97 3.55
C GLY A 246 -2.33 13.65 2.07
N LEU A 247 -3.58 13.38 1.66
CA LEU A 247 -3.93 13.12 0.26
C LEU A 247 -3.90 14.39 -0.62
N ASP A 248 -4.14 15.57 -0.03
CA ASP A 248 -4.06 16.90 -0.67
C ASP A 248 -2.61 17.35 -0.88
N GLU A 249 -1.70 17.03 0.04
CA GLU A 249 -0.26 17.32 -0.10
C GLU A 249 0.39 16.50 -1.24
N GLY A 250 -0.17 15.33 -1.55
CA GLY A 250 0.37 14.37 -2.50
C GLY A 250 1.32 13.40 -1.80
N MET A 251 0.96 12.12 -1.78
CA MET A 251 1.65 11.13 -0.95
C MET A 251 2.75 10.40 -1.73
N VAL A 252 3.80 9.98 -1.02
CA VAL A 252 4.88 9.16 -1.57
C VAL A 252 4.43 7.69 -1.60
N PHE A 253 4.50 7.05 -2.77
CA PHE A 253 4.23 5.62 -2.91
C PHE A 253 5.42 4.79 -2.43
N ILE A 254 5.14 3.80 -1.59
CA ILE A 254 6.13 2.91 -0.98
C ILE A 254 5.71 1.44 -1.18
N LEU A 255 6.72 0.59 -1.46
CA LEU A 255 6.60 -0.85 -1.41
C LEU A 255 7.53 -1.38 -0.32
N SER A 256 7.07 -2.36 0.46
CA SER A 256 7.96 -3.10 1.36
C SER A 256 7.64 -4.59 1.42
N LEU A 257 8.66 -5.37 1.79
CA LEU A 257 8.49 -6.77 2.17
C LEU A 257 9.30 -7.00 3.44
N TRP A 258 8.61 -7.41 4.51
CA TRP A 258 9.22 -7.54 5.84
C TRP A 258 8.58 -8.68 6.65
N GLY A 259 9.15 -8.96 7.83
CA GLY A 259 8.73 -10.04 8.71
C GLY A 259 9.61 -11.29 8.65
N THR A 260 9.18 -12.32 9.38
CA THR A 260 9.88 -13.60 9.57
C THR A 260 8.94 -14.74 9.22
N ALA A 261 9.25 -15.51 8.17
CA ALA A 261 8.41 -16.61 7.71
C ALA A 261 7.99 -17.56 8.85
N ASN A 262 6.68 -17.81 8.95
CA ASN A 262 6.03 -18.66 9.94
C ASN A 262 6.25 -18.24 11.42
N SER A 263 6.58 -16.96 11.69
CA SER A 263 6.58 -16.40 13.05
C SER A 263 5.19 -15.92 13.49
N GLY A 264 5.05 -15.58 14.78
CA GLY A 264 3.85 -14.95 15.33
C GLY A 264 3.83 -13.43 15.26
N ASP A 265 4.81 -12.81 14.60
CA ASP A 265 5.00 -11.35 14.64
C ASP A 265 3.92 -10.59 13.83
N MET A 266 3.28 -11.28 12.88
CA MET A 266 2.22 -10.74 12.00
C MET A 266 0.81 -11.26 12.35
N ASN A 267 0.61 -11.76 13.57
CA ASN A 267 -0.71 -12.24 14.04
C ASN A 267 -1.82 -11.18 13.92
N TRP A 268 -1.50 -9.89 13.95
CA TRP A 268 -2.45 -8.80 13.75
C TRP A 268 -3.01 -8.77 12.32
N LEU A 269 -2.23 -9.23 11.33
CA LEU A 269 -2.59 -9.37 9.92
C LEU A 269 -3.26 -10.72 9.63
N ASP A 270 -2.56 -11.82 9.93
CA ASP A 270 -2.90 -13.17 9.45
C ASP A 270 -3.47 -14.11 10.52
N GLY A 271 -3.59 -13.63 11.76
CA GLY A 271 -4.06 -14.40 12.93
C GLY A 271 -3.12 -15.52 13.40
N GLY A 272 -1.96 -15.69 12.76
CA GLY A 272 -0.99 -16.73 13.08
C GLY A 272 -1.56 -18.15 13.06
N SER A 273 -0.97 -19.03 13.88
CA SER A 273 -1.39 -20.43 14.02
C SER A 273 -2.83 -20.64 14.54
N SER A 274 -3.56 -19.57 14.90
CA SER A 274 -4.99 -19.65 15.21
C SER A 274 -5.89 -19.77 13.97
N THR A 275 -5.39 -19.42 12.78
CA THR A 275 -6.14 -19.54 11.52
C THR A 275 -5.80 -20.85 10.80
N SER A 276 -6.80 -21.43 10.11
CA SER A 276 -6.61 -22.66 9.32
C SER A 276 -5.64 -22.48 8.15
N LYS A 277 -5.56 -21.27 7.57
CA LYS A 277 -4.61 -20.94 6.49
C LYS A 277 -3.15 -21.02 6.99
N CYS A 278 -2.83 -20.42 8.13
CA CYS A 278 -1.46 -20.38 8.63
C CYS A 278 -1.04 -21.63 9.41
N SER A 279 -1.95 -22.26 10.15
CA SER A 279 -1.68 -23.54 10.84
C SER A 279 -1.44 -24.71 9.88
N ALA A 280 -2.02 -24.69 8.67
CA ALA A 280 -1.75 -25.69 7.63
C ALA A 280 -0.35 -25.54 7.00
N LEU A 281 0.28 -24.36 7.10
CA LEU A 281 1.57 -24.03 6.49
C LEU A 281 2.75 -24.12 7.48
N SER A 282 2.51 -24.10 8.79
CA SER A 282 3.55 -24.27 9.81
C SER A 282 4.06 -25.72 9.98
N GLY A 283 3.57 -26.66 9.16
CA GLY A 283 3.97 -28.07 9.15
C GLY A 283 4.75 -28.51 7.92
N GLN A 284 5.27 -27.57 7.11
CA GLN A 284 6.10 -27.81 5.93
C GLN A 284 7.50 -27.17 6.09
#